data_AF-A0A6I3QY67-F1
#
_entry.id   AF-A0A6I3QY67-F1
#
_cell.length_a   1.000
_cell.length_b   1.000
_cell.length_c   1.000
_cell.angle_alpha   90.00
_cell.angle_beta   90.00
_cell.angle_gamma   90.00
#
_symmetry.space_group_name_H-M   'P 1'
#
loop_
_entity.id
_entity.type
_entity.pdbx_description
1 polymer ?
#
loop_
_entity_poly.entity_id
_entity_poly.type
_entity_poly.pdbx_seq_one_letter_code
_entity_poly.pdbx_strand_id
1 'polypeptide(L)'
;MTQHEAQLNGFLVNVFNDILRLEEASIRKGPCKNLSVSEMHVLEAVEKSSVDASGAAGMAEVAAHLSITSGTLSVAVKTLEQKGYLVRSRGSRDKRRVTVALTPAARSALESHAAFHETLVARAAARLSEAEIAALSTALASLHAFFAEL
;
A
#
# COMPACT_ATOMS: atom_id res chain seq x y z
N MET A 1 -8.28 -28.76 13.33
CA MET A 1 -7.94 -28.06 12.08
C MET A 1 -8.05 -29.06 10.94
N THR A 2 -8.97 -28.86 10.01
CA THR A 2 -9.14 -29.71 8.83
C THR A 2 -7.97 -29.54 7.86
N GLN A 3 -7.83 -30.45 6.89
CA GLN A 3 -6.82 -30.32 5.83
C GLN A 3 -6.97 -29.01 5.06
N HIS A 4 -8.21 -28.60 4.79
CA HIS A 4 -8.51 -27.35 4.10
C HIS A 4 -8.21 -26.11 4.96
N GLU A 5 -8.48 -26.15 6.26
CA GLU A 5 -8.10 -25.07 7.18
C GLU A 5 -6.57 -24.93 7.29
N ALA A 6 -5.84 -26.05 7.29
CA ALA A 6 -4.37 -26.04 7.29
C ALA A 6 -3.79 -25.43 6.01
N GLN A 7 -4.37 -25.77 4.85
CA GLN A 7 -4.01 -25.18 3.56
C GLN A 7 -4.32 -23.68 3.53
N LEU A 8 -5.48 -23.27 4.05
CA LEU A 8 -5.86 -21.86 4.13
C LEU A 8 -4.91 -21.07 5.03
N ASN A 9 -4.56 -21.59 6.21
CA ASN A 9 -3.58 -20.96 7.09
C ASN A 9 -2.20 -20.86 6.40
N GLY A 10 -1.75 -21.94 5.75
CA GLY A 10 -0.52 -21.93 4.97
C GLY A 10 -0.55 -20.89 3.85
N PHE A 11 -1.67 -20.73 3.17
CA PHE A 11 -1.86 -19.71 2.15
C PHE A 11 -1.79 -18.30 2.75
N LEU A 12 -2.61 -18.01 3.76
CA LEU A 12 -2.69 -16.69 4.40
C LEU A 12 -1.35 -16.22 4.96
N VAL A 13 -0.56 -17.14 5.53
CA VAL A 13 0.74 -16.80 6.14
C VAL A 13 1.87 -16.83 5.11
N ASN A 14 2.00 -17.90 4.33
CA ASN A 14 3.18 -18.06 3.47
C ASN A 14 3.08 -17.18 2.23
N VAL A 15 1.91 -17.12 1.57
CA VAL A 15 1.76 -16.31 0.35
C VAL A 15 1.91 -14.83 0.68
N PHE A 16 1.37 -14.37 1.81
CA PHE A 16 1.55 -12.97 2.23
C PHE A 16 3.03 -12.63 2.45
N ASN A 17 3.77 -13.50 3.15
CA ASN A 17 5.21 -13.31 3.35
C ASN A 17 6.00 -13.38 2.04
N ASP A 18 5.63 -14.23 1.10
CA ASP A 18 6.29 -14.33 -0.20
C ASP A 18 6.00 -13.11 -1.07
N ILE A 19 4.77 -12.56 -1.04
CA ILE A 19 4.44 -11.29 -1.71
C ILE A 19 5.31 -10.16 -1.17
N LEU A 20 5.41 -10.01 0.16
CA LEU A 20 6.25 -8.99 0.78
C LEU A 20 7.74 -9.14 0.38
N ARG A 21 8.25 -10.36 0.31
CA ARG A 21 9.63 -10.63 -0.15
C ARG A 21 9.84 -10.25 -1.61
N LEU A 22 8.88 -10.56 -2.48
CA LEU A 22 8.95 -10.21 -3.90
C LEU A 22 8.90 -8.70 -4.11
N GLU A 23 8.04 -8.02 -3.36
CA GLU A 23 7.87 -6.58 -3.38
C GLU A 23 9.15 -5.85 -2.93
N GLU A 24 9.70 -6.24 -1.77
CA GLU A 24 10.97 -5.72 -1.25
C GLU A 24 12.12 -5.94 -2.26
N ALA A 25 12.17 -7.13 -2.89
CA ALA A 25 13.17 -7.43 -3.91
C ALA A 25 13.00 -6.57 -5.17
N SER A 26 11.77 -6.22 -5.56
CA SER A 26 11.45 -5.34 -6.68
C SER A 26 11.90 -3.91 -6.38
N ILE A 27 11.51 -3.36 -5.23
CA ILE A 27 11.87 -2.00 -4.80
C ILE A 27 13.38 -1.84 -4.73
N ARG A 28 14.09 -2.79 -4.10
CA ARG A 28 15.56 -2.75 -3.94
C ARG A 28 16.33 -2.72 -5.27
N LYS A 29 15.78 -3.33 -6.32
CA LYS A 29 16.39 -3.36 -7.66
C LYS A 29 15.95 -2.19 -8.54
N GLY A 30 14.85 -1.54 -8.17
CA GLY A 30 14.23 -0.45 -8.93
C GLY A 30 14.83 0.94 -8.68
N PRO A 31 14.26 1.97 -9.33
CA PRO A 31 14.71 3.36 -9.19
C PRO A 31 14.49 3.90 -7.77
N CYS A 32 13.57 3.31 -7.00
CA CYS A 32 13.17 3.75 -5.66
C CYS A 32 13.76 2.88 -4.55
N LYS A 33 14.94 2.29 -4.77
CA LYS A 33 15.66 1.39 -3.85
C LYS A 33 15.94 1.92 -2.44
N ASN A 34 15.73 3.22 -2.20
CA ASN A 34 15.85 3.84 -0.90
C ASN A 34 14.53 3.86 -0.11
N LEU A 35 13.45 3.31 -0.65
CA LEU A 35 12.18 3.08 0.04
C LEU A 35 12.10 1.66 0.60
N SER A 36 11.45 1.50 1.75
CA SER A 36 10.93 0.21 2.20
C SER A 36 9.51 -0.03 1.66
N VAL A 37 9.03 -1.28 1.72
CA VAL A 37 7.64 -1.62 1.42
C VAL A 37 6.65 -0.78 2.25
N SER A 38 6.89 -0.64 3.56
CA SER A 38 6.02 0.18 4.42
C SER A 38 6.01 1.65 4.02
N GLU A 39 7.14 2.20 3.60
CA GLU A 39 7.22 3.58 3.11
C GLU A 39 6.48 3.75 1.78
N MET A 40 6.55 2.76 0.88
CA MET A 40 5.76 2.73 -0.36
C MET A 40 4.26 2.76 -0.05
N HIS A 41 3.78 1.91 0.86
CA HIS A 41 2.36 1.91 1.26
C HIS A 41 1.91 3.22 1.91
N VAL A 42 2.80 3.97 2.58
CA VAL A 42 2.47 5.32 3.05
C VAL A 42 2.27 6.28 1.88
N LEU A 43 3.09 6.20 0.82
CA LEU A 43 2.88 7.00 -0.39
C LEU A 43 1.55 6.65 -1.07
N GLU A 44 1.20 5.37 -1.16
CA GLU A 44 -0.10 4.95 -1.71
C GLU A 44 -1.26 5.47 -0.87
N ALA A 45 -1.15 5.42 0.46
CA ALA A 45 -2.19 5.94 1.34
C ALA A 45 -2.37 7.45 1.16
N VAL A 46 -1.29 8.20 0.93
CA VAL A 46 -1.38 9.63 0.59
C VAL A 46 -2.06 9.83 -0.76
N GLU A 47 -1.77 9.00 -1.77
CA GLU A 47 -2.43 9.06 -3.09
C GLU A 47 -3.93 8.77 -3.03
N LYS A 48 -4.33 7.77 -2.23
CA LYS A 48 -5.72 7.31 -2.08
C LYS A 48 -6.55 8.19 -1.13
N SER A 49 -5.89 8.99 -0.30
CA SER A 49 -6.56 9.88 0.67
C SER A 49 -7.21 11.09 -0.01
N SER A 50 -8.31 11.57 0.56
CA SER A 50 -8.93 12.80 0.09
C SER A 50 -7.98 13.99 0.26
N VAL A 51 -7.85 14.78 -0.81
CA VAL A 51 -7.02 15.98 -0.82
C VAL A 51 -7.88 17.23 -0.64
N ASP A 52 -7.33 18.24 0.01
CA ASP A 52 -7.95 19.55 0.06
C ASP A 52 -7.80 20.30 -1.28
N ALA A 53 -8.30 21.54 -1.35
CA ALA A 53 -8.22 22.38 -2.55
C ALA A 53 -6.78 22.68 -3.01
N SER A 54 -5.76 22.40 -2.19
CA SER A 54 -4.34 22.54 -2.54
C SER A 54 -3.70 21.24 -3.04
N GLY A 55 -4.47 20.15 -3.12
CA GLY A 55 -3.96 18.84 -3.54
C GLY A 55 -3.18 18.10 -2.45
N ALA A 56 -3.33 18.49 -1.18
CA ALA A 56 -2.64 17.89 -0.05
C ALA A 56 -3.60 17.08 0.84
N ALA A 57 -3.16 15.89 1.26
CA ALA A 57 -3.91 14.99 2.13
C ALA A 57 -3.68 15.35 3.61
N GLY A 58 -4.71 15.23 4.45
CA GLY A 58 -4.55 15.46 5.89
C GLY A 58 -3.91 14.27 6.60
N MET A 59 -3.03 14.55 7.57
CA MET A 59 -2.31 13.50 8.32
C MET A 59 -3.26 12.56 9.08
N ALA A 60 -4.39 13.06 9.59
CA ALA A 60 -5.34 12.24 10.34
C ALA A 60 -6.05 11.24 9.42
N GLU A 61 -6.44 11.69 8.23
CA GLU A 61 -7.08 10.90 7.20
C GLU A 61 -6.14 9.80 6.68
N VAL A 62 -4.86 10.14 6.41
CA VAL A 62 -3.84 9.16 6.00
C VAL A 62 -3.58 8.12 7.09
N ALA A 63 -3.52 8.54 8.37
CA ALA A 63 -3.30 7.61 9.49
C ALA A 63 -4.48 6.64 9.66
N ALA A 64 -5.71 7.14 9.50
CA ALA A 64 -6.92 6.34 9.53
C ALA A 64 -6.97 5.34 8.37
N HIS A 65 -6.61 5.76 7.15
CA HIS A 65 -6.54 4.88 5.98
C HIS A 65 -5.56 3.71 6.18
N LEU A 66 -4.46 3.94 6.89
CA LEU A 66 -3.46 2.91 7.21
C LEU A 66 -3.75 2.14 8.50
N SER A 67 -4.80 2.51 9.25
CA SER A 67 -5.07 1.97 10.59
C SER A 67 -3.87 2.04 11.55
N ILE A 68 -3.09 3.13 11.49
CA ILE A 68 -1.94 3.37 12.37
C ILE A 68 -2.13 4.62 13.23
N THR A 69 -1.30 4.75 14.28
CA THR A 69 -1.32 5.95 15.11
C THR A 69 -0.75 7.17 14.37
N SER A 70 -1.19 8.37 14.77
CA SER A 70 -0.64 9.63 14.28
C SER A 70 0.86 9.78 14.55
N GLY A 71 1.36 9.21 15.65
CA GLY A 71 2.79 9.16 15.97
C GLY A 71 3.57 8.31 14.98
N THR A 72 3.08 7.10 14.68
CA THR A 72 3.68 6.21 13.68
C THR A 72 3.73 6.87 12.30
N LEU A 73 2.62 7.46 11.86
CA LEU A 73 2.58 8.17 10.57
C LEU A 73 3.54 9.36 10.56
N SER A 74 3.60 10.13 11.65
CA SER A 74 4.47 11.31 11.74
C SER A 74 5.95 10.96 11.56
N VAL A 75 6.39 9.82 12.10
CA VAL A 75 7.74 9.29 11.89
C VAL A 75 7.95 8.90 10.43
N ALA A 76 7.03 8.12 9.85
CA ALA A 76 7.12 7.69 8.45
C ALA A 76 7.17 8.87 7.48
N VAL A 77 6.28 9.86 7.66
CA VAL A 77 6.24 11.08 6.84
C VAL A 77 7.52 11.89 6.99
N LYS A 78 8.10 11.99 8.20
CA LYS A 78 9.38 12.67 8.39
C LYS A 78 10.50 12.00 7.60
N THR A 79 10.56 10.67 7.63
CA THR A 79 11.56 9.91 6.85
C THR A 79 11.35 10.11 5.34
N LEU A 80 10.10 10.03 4.86
CA LEU A 80 9.77 10.23 3.44
C LEU A 80 10.03 11.65 2.95
N GLU A 81 9.80 12.65 3.80
CA GLU A 81 10.15 14.06 3.53
C GLU A 81 11.66 14.25 3.42
N GLN A 82 12.44 13.66 4.34
CA GLN A 82 13.91 13.68 4.28
C GLN A 82 14.45 12.96 3.03
N LYS A 83 13.77 11.91 2.57
CA LYS A 83 14.08 11.21 1.32
C LYS A 83 13.58 11.94 0.06
N GLY A 84 12.86 13.05 0.21
CA GLY A 84 12.37 13.87 -0.90
C GLY A 84 11.11 13.35 -1.58
N TYR A 85 10.36 12.44 -0.95
CA TYR A 85 9.15 11.85 -1.53
C TYR A 85 7.88 12.60 -1.11
N LEU A 86 7.85 13.17 0.09
CA LEU A 86 6.71 13.95 0.58
C LEU A 86 7.10 15.40 0.90
N VAL A 87 6.13 16.30 0.78
CA VAL A 87 6.24 17.68 1.27
C VAL A 87 5.14 17.92 2.28
N ARG A 88 5.51 18.41 3.46
CA ARG A 88 4.55 18.75 4.52
C ARG A 88 4.21 20.23 4.48
N SER A 89 2.94 20.56 4.68
CA SER A 89 2.47 21.95 4.78
C SER A 89 1.46 22.11 5.90
N ARG A 90 1.26 23.36 6.32
CA ARG A 90 0.14 23.70 7.21
C ARG A 90 -1.09 23.95 6.35
N GLY A 91 -2.23 23.44 6.79
CA GLY A 91 -3.50 23.54 6.08
C GLY A 91 -3.85 24.99 5.76
N SER A 92 -4.32 25.23 4.55
CA SER A 92 -4.67 26.56 4.05
C SER A 92 -5.89 27.15 4.78
N ARG A 93 -6.87 26.30 5.15
CA ARG A 93 -8.09 26.70 5.88
C ARG A 93 -7.94 26.67 7.40
N ASP A 94 -7.24 25.67 7.94
CA ASP A 94 -6.92 25.57 9.37
C ASP A 94 -5.41 25.34 9.51
N LYS A 95 -4.70 26.36 9.99
CA LYS A 95 -3.23 26.32 10.19
C LYS A 95 -2.79 25.34 11.26
N ARG A 96 -3.72 24.81 12.07
CA ARG A 96 -3.46 23.73 13.04
C ARG A 96 -3.42 22.36 12.37
N ARG A 97 -4.05 22.23 11.21
CA ARG A 97 -4.06 20.99 10.43
C ARG A 97 -2.75 20.86 9.68
N VAL A 98 -2.15 19.68 9.72
CA VAL A 98 -0.94 19.35 8.95
C VAL A 98 -1.37 18.50 7.77
N THR A 99 -0.92 18.88 6.59
CA THR A 99 -1.17 18.17 5.34
C THR A 99 0.14 17.71 4.70
N VAL A 100 0.06 16.71 3.83
CA VAL A 100 1.17 16.12 3.08
C VAL A 100 0.81 16.01 1.61
N ALA A 101 1.78 16.22 0.74
CA ALA A 101 1.61 16.08 -0.70
C ALA A 101 2.74 15.23 -1.30
N LEU A 102 2.39 14.47 -2.34
CA LEU A 102 3.33 13.69 -3.14
C LEU A 102 4.19 14.60 -4.00
N THR A 103 5.50 14.36 -4.00
CA THR A 103 6.44 14.95 -4.96
C THR A 103 6.40 14.21 -6.31
N PRO A 104 7.01 14.76 -7.37
CA PRO A 104 7.23 14.01 -8.61
C PRO A 104 8.00 12.70 -8.41
N ALA A 105 8.97 12.68 -7.49
CA ALA A 105 9.71 11.46 -7.15
C ALA A 105 8.80 10.37 -6.55
N ALA A 106 7.83 10.76 -5.71
CA ALA A 106 6.84 9.82 -5.18
C ALA A 106 5.89 9.30 -6.24
N ARG A 107 5.45 10.15 -7.17
CA ARG A 107 4.61 9.69 -8.30
C ARG A 107 5.32 8.65 -9.16
N SER A 108 6.58 8.88 -9.49
CA SER A 108 7.39 7.90 -10.23
C SER A 108 7.58 6.59 -9.45
N ALA A 109 7.72 6.67 -8.12
CA ALA A 109 7.78 5.48 -7.27
C ALA A 109 6.48 4.67 -7.30
N LEU A 110 5.33 5.36 -7.20
CA LEU A 110 4.01 4.76 -7.25
C LEU A 110 3.73 4.12 -8.62
N GLU A 111 4.10 4.78 -9.72
CA GLU A 111 3.99 4.21 -11.07
C GLU A 111 4.81 2.93 -11.22
N SER A 112 6.07 2.94 -10.76
CA SER A 112 6.91 1.73 -10.78
C SER A 112 6.34 0.60 -9.92
N HIS A 113 5.68 0.95 -8.83
CA HIS A 113 5.08 -0.02 -7.91
C HIS A 113 3.78 -0.62 -8.46
N ALA A 114 2.93 0.21 -9.07
CA ALA A 114 1.74 -0.24 -9.79
C ALA A 114 2.10 -1.21 -10.93
N ALA A 115 3.13 -0.88 -11.73
CA ALA A 115 3.61 -1.77 -12.80
C ALA A 115 4.13 -3.12 -12.27
N PHE A 116 4.73 -3.15 -11.08
CA PHE A 116 5.11 -4.39 -10.41
C PHE A 116 3.87 -5.23 -10.05
N HIS A 117 2.84 -4.62 -9.45
CA HIS A 117 1.59 -5.32 -9.12
C HIS A 117 0.90 -5.88 -10.36
N GLU A 118 0.78 -5.09 -11.43
CA GLU A 118 0.21 -5.55 -12.71
C GLU A 118 0.97 -6.77 -13.25
N THR A 119 2.30 -6.71 -13.24
CA THR A 119 3.14 -7.82 -13.70
C THR A 119 2.98 -9.06 -12.82
N LEU A 120 2.93 -8.89 -11.50
CA LEU A 120 2.75 -10.00 -10.55
C LEU A 120 1.40 -10.70 -10.79
N VAL A 121 0.32 -9.93 -10.88
CA VAL A 121 -1.04 -10.43 -11.12
C VAL A 121 -1.13 -11.11 -12.48
N ALA A 122 -0.63 -10.50 -13.55
CA ALA A 122 -0.65 -11.08 -14.89
C ALA A 122 0.07 -12.43 -14.93
N ARG A 123 1.24 -12.54 -14.29
CA ARG A 123 2.02 -13.78 -14.23
C ARG A 123 1.35 -14.87 -13.38
N ALA A 124 0.68 -14.49 -12.30
CA ALA A 124 -0.09 -15.43 -11.48
C ALA A 124 -1.32 -15.94 -12.26
N ALA A 125 -2.08 -15.03 -12.87
CA ALA A 125 -3.27 -15.34 -13.67
C ALA A 125 -2.95 -16.24 -14.87
N ALA A 126 -1.80 -16.06 -15.53
CA ALA A 126 -1.36 -16.90 -16.64
C ALA A 126 -1.15 -18.40 -16.28
N ARG A 127 -1.15 -18.75 -14.98
CA ARG A 127 -1.03 -20.14 -14.51
C ARG A 127 -2.38 -20.79 -14.20
N LEU A 128 -3.48 -20.05 -14.34
CA LEU A 128 -4.82 -20.47 -13.97
C LEU A 128 -5.72 -20.41 -15.21
N SER A 129 -6.66 -21.35 -15.30
CA SER A 129 -7.78 -21.26 -16.22
C SER A 129 -8.73 -20.14 -15.81
N GLU A 130 -9.57 -19.68 -16.74
CA GLU A 130 -10.59 -18.67 -16.46
C GLU A 130 -11.54 -19.09 -15.33
N ALA A 131 -11.91 -20.38 -15.28
CA ALA A 131 -12.75 -20.93 -14.23
C ALA A 131 -12.06 -20.89 -12.84
N GLU A 132 -10.77 -21.19 -12.78
CA GLU A 132 -9.99 -21.10 -11.53
C GLU A 132 -9.83 -19.66 -11.07
N ILE A 133 -9.60 -18.71 -11.99
CA ILE A 133 -9.53 -17.28 -11.66
C ILE A 133 -10.88 -16.81 -11.10
N ALA A 134 -11.99 -17.14 -11.76
CA ALA A 134 -13.32 -16.75 -11.30
C ALA A 134 -13.62 -17.30 -9.89
N ALA A 135 -13.35 -18.58 -9.65
CA ALA A 135 -13.53 -19.21 -8.34
C ALA A 135 -12.65 -18.56 -7.26
N LEU A 136 -11.38 -18.28 -7.58
CA LEU A 136 -10.45 -17.62 -6.68
C LEU A 136 -10.91 -16.19 -6.36
N SER A 137 -11.35 -15.42 -7.35
CA SER A 137 -11.88 -14.07 -7.15
C SER A 137 -13.09 -14.04 -6.22
N THR A 138 -14.03 -15.00 -6.39
CA THR A 138 -15.16 -15.13 -5.47
C THR A 138 -14.71 -15.46 -4.05
N ALA A 139 -13.80 -16.42 -3.87
CA ALA A 139 -13.30 -16.79 -2.55
C ALA A 139 -12.54 -15.64 -1.87
N LEU A 140 -11.70 -14.91 -2.61
CA LEU A 140 -10.99 -13.73 -2.10
C LEU A 140 -11.94 -12.61 -1.71
N ALA A 141 -13.03 -12.39 -2.45
CA ALA A 141 -14.04 -11.39 -2.09
C ALA A 141 -14.73 -11.74 -0.76
N SER A 142 -15.07 -13.02 -0.54
CA SER A 142 -15.62 -13.48 0.74
C SER A 142 -14.64 -13.30 1.89
N LEU A 143 -13.35 -13.63 1.69
CA LEU A 143 -12.32 -13.41 2.71
C LEU A 143 -12.13 -11.91 3.01
N HIS A 144 -12.12 -11.05 1.99
CA HIS A 144 -11.99 -9.61 2.18
C HIS A 144 -13.16 -9.03 2.97
N ALA A 145 -14.40 -9.44 2.66
CA ALA A 145 -15.59 -9.03 3.41
C ALA A 145 -15.49 -9.43 4.89
N PHE A 146 -15.07 -10.67 5.16
CA PHE A 146 -14.83 -11.13 6.53
C PHE A 146 -13.82 -10.27 7.29
N PHE A 147 -12.68 -9.92 6.68
CA PHE A 147 -11.67 -9.08 7.35
C PHE A 147 -12.12 -7.63 7.52
N ALA A 148 -12.99 -7.11 6.65
CA ALA A 148 -13.53 -5.76 6.75
C ALA A 148 -14.59 -5.61 7.88
N GLU A 149 -15.16 -6.73 8.34
CA GLU A 149 -16.12 -6.77 9.46
C GLU A 149 -15.45 -6.89 10.85
N LEU A 150 -14.16 -7.25 10.89
CA LEU A 150 -13.36 -7.37 12.12
C LEU A 150 -12.77 -6.03 12.56
#